data_AF-A0A0V0J3V8-F1
#
_entry.id   AF-A0A0V0J3V8-F1
#
_cell.length_a   1.000
_cell.length_b   1.000
_cell.length_c   1.000
_cell.angle_alpha   90.00
_cell.angle_beta   90.00
_cell.angle_gamma   90.00
#
_symmetry.space_group_name_H-M   'P 1'
#
loop_
_entity.id
_entity.type
_entity.pdbx_description
1 polymer ?
#
loop_
_entity_poly.entity_id
_entity_poly.type
_entity_poly.pdbx_seq_one_letter_code
_entity_poly.pdbx_strand_id
1 'polypeptide(L)'
;MAGEVSSSGYLLKSHIKSLQIRVEMLDTTFQHFQLHPRSSGQDLYVTLMDRLGVLEAEYFDLEFFNKDGILCWLDHIKLLCKQHNANKEFLFTFCVKFYAPHPNLLEDEYTRYLFALQIKKDLYSGSLQCSENTAALLAAFIAQGHHLIGSALPRLFIYWFLFTMLTFL
;
A
#
# COMPACT_ATOMS: atom_id res chain seq x y z
N MET A 1 -43.73 52.78 -2.34
CA MET A 1 -43.32 52.05 -3.56
C MET A 1 -41.89 51.59 -3.28
N ALA A 2 -41.60 50.41 -2.72
CA ALA A 2 -41.91 49.04 -3.16
C ALA A 2 -41.53 48.80 -4.63
N GLY A 3 -40.51 47.97 -4.86
CA GLY A 3 -40.13 47.46 -6.18
C GLY A 3 -38.67 47.04 -6.31
N GLU A 4 -38.30 45.90 -5.73
CA GLU A 4 -37.09 45.11 -6.02
C GLU A 4 -37.15 44.48 -7.42
N VAL A 5 -36.01 44.38 -8.14
CA VAL A 5 -35.58 43.26 -9.03
C VAL A 5 -34.05 43.42 -9.22
N SER A 6 -33.14 42.68 -8.58
CA SER A 6 -32.77 41.26 -8.64
C SER A 6 -31.92 40.84 -9.86
N SER A 7 -30.92 40.00 -9.54
CA SER A 7 -30.19 39.06 -10.40
C SER A 7 -28.90 39.55 -11.09
N SER A 8 -27.82 39.60 -10.31
CA SER A 8 -26.53 39.11 -10.83
C SER A 8 -26.11 37.92 -9.99
N GLY A 9 -26.09 36.76 -10.65
CA GLY A 9 -26.13 35.44 -10.05
C GLY A 9 -25.03 35.16 -9.04
N TYR A 10 -25.45 34.57 -7.93
CA TYR A 10 -24.65 33.80 -7.01
C TYR A 10 -23.97 32.64 -7.76
N LEU A 11 -22.88 32.90 -8.47
CA LEU A 11 -21.93 31.87 -8.88
C LEU A 11 -21.05 31.52 -7.67
N LEU A 12 -21.67 30.93 -6.66
CA LEU A 12 -20.97 30.09 -5.70
C LEU A 12 -20.49 28.86 -6.49
N LYS A 13 -19.34 28.98 -7.15
CA LYS A 13 -18.49 27.81 -7.41
C LYS A 13 -18.15 27.26 -6.04
N SER A 14 -18.93 26.30 -5.56
CA SER A 14 -18.58 25.51 -4.39
C SER A 14 -17.18 24.95 -4.67
N HIS A 15 -16.20 25.42 -3.91
CA HIS A 15 -14.86 24.88 -3.96
C HIS A 15 -14.99 23.44 -3.48
N ILE A 16 -15.11 22.49 -4.42
CA ILE A 16 -15.22 21.06 -4.10
C ILE A 16 -13.88 20.70 -3.44
N LYS A 17 -13.86 20.68 -2.10
CA LYS A 17 -12.67 20.35 -1.32
C LYS A 17 -12.24 18.94 -1.71
N SER A 18 -11.02 18.79 -2.24
CA SER A 18 -10.44 17.49 -2.58
C SER A 18 -10.30 16.60 -1.33
N LEU A 19 -10.39 15.29 -1.51
CA LEU A 19 -10.09 14.32 -0.46
C LEU A 19 -8.57 14.22 -0.31
N GLN A 20 -8.09 14.52 0.89
CA GLN A 20 -6.69 14.31 1.29
C GLN A 20 -6.57 12.91 1.86
N ILE A 21 -5.75 12.08 1.22
CA ILE A 21 -5.58 10.67 1.55
C ILE A 21 -4.11 10.43 1.84
N ARG A 22 -3.84 9.63 2.88
CA ARG A 22 -2.51 9.17 3.23
C ARG A 22 -2.47 7.65 3.12
N VAL A 23 -1.41 7.14 2.50
CA VAL A 23 -1.13 5.71 2.41
C VAL A 23 0.17 5.43 3.14
N GLU A 24 0.13 4.61 4.17
CA GLU A 24 1.31 4.03 4.81
C GLU A 24 1.86 2.92 3.93
N MET A 25 3.15 2.99 3.61
CA MET A 25 3.85 2.04 2.76
C MET A 25 4.49 0.92 3.59
N LEU A 26 4.96 -0.13 2.92
CA LEU A 26 5.60 -1.30 3.56
C LEU A 26 6.92 -0.97 4.28
N ASP A 27 7.58 0.11 3.88
CA ASP A 27 8.78 0.65 4.52
C ASP A 27 8.45 1.69 5.61
N THR A 28 7.19 1.79 6.05
CA THR A 28 6.65 2.74 7.04
C THR A 28 6.65 4.20 6.61
N THR A 29 7.02 4.50 5.37
CA THR A 29 6.89 5.85 4.81
C THR A 29 5.44 6.15 4.47
N PHE A 30 5.11 7.44 4.29
CA PHE A 30 3.77 7.86 3.90
C PHE A 30 3.77 8.50 2.51
N GLN A 31 2.82 8.09 1.69
CA GLN A 31 2.50 8.74 0.44
C GLN A 31 1.18 9.51 0.54
N HIS A 32 1.17 10.70 -0.04
CA HIS A 32 0.01 11.59 -0.04
C HIS A 32 -0.66 11.62 -1.40
N PHE A 33 -1.99 11.61 -1.38
CA PHE A 33 -2.85 11.67 -2.55
C PHE A 33 -3.95 12.72 -2.37
N GLN A 34 -4.28 13.40 -3.46
CA GLN A 34 -5.40 14.33 -3.52
C GLN A 34 -6.34 13.86 -4.62
N LEU A 35 -7.51 13.36 -4.22
CA LEU A 35 -8.49 12.79 -5.15
C LEU A 35 -9.80 13.59 -5.11
N HIS A 36 -10.60 13.42 -6.16
CA HIS A 36 -11.92 14.04 -6.22
C HIS A 36 -12.83 13.43 -5.11
N PRO A 37 -13.77 14.18 -4.49
CA PRO A 37 -14.63 13.64 -3.41
C PRO A 37 -15.53 12.47 -3.76
N ARG A 38 -15.74 12.27 -5.07
CA ARG A 38 -16.50 11.13 -5.61
C ARG A 38 -15.58 10.02 -6.16
N SER A 39 -14.32 9.99 -5.75
CA SER A 39 -13.41 8.92 -6.15
C SER A 39 -13.76 7.62 -5.43
N SER A 40 -13.70 6.53 -6.19
CA SER A 40 -13.85 5.15 -5.75
C SER A 40 -12.56 4.63 -5.12
N GLY A 41 -12.64 3.45 -4.50
CA GLY A 41 -11.44 2.71 -4.10
C GLY A 41 -10.54 2.40 -5.30
N GLN A 42 -11.12 2.03 -6.44
CA GLN A 42 -10.37 1.77 -7.67
C GLN A 42 -9.53 2.97 -8.10
N ASP A 43 -10.05 4.19 -8.01
CA ASP A 43 -9.31 5.40 -8.40
C ASP A 43 -8.06 5.61 -7.54
N LEU A 44 -8.16 5.37 -6.23
CA LEU A 44 -7.01 5.41 -5.32
C LEU A 44 -6.01 4.30 -5.63
N TYR A 45 -6.51 3.08 -5.81
CA TYR A 45 -5.67 1.91 -6.10
C TYR A 45 -4.86 2.10 -7.39
N VAL A 46 -5.51 2.48 -8.49
CA VAL A 46 -4.85 2.74 -9.78
C VAL A 46 -3.82 3.86 -9.64
N THR A 47 -4.18 4.98 -9.00
CA THR A 47 -3.24 6.09 -8.80
C THR A 47 -2.02 5.68 -7.98
N LEU A 48 -2.20 4.80 -7.00
CA LEU A 48 -1.09 4.25 -6.21
C LEU A 48 -0.23 3.30 -7.06
N MET A 49 -0.83 2.34 -7.76
CA MET A 49 -0.10 1.38 -8.60
C MET A 49 0.70 2.08 -9.71
N ASP A 50 0.10 3.05 -10.39
CA ASP A 50 0.76 3.85 -11.42
C ASP A 50 1.97 4.61 -10.88
N ARG A 51 1.87 5.14 -9.64
CA ARG A 51 2.98 5.84 -8.99
C ARG A 51 4.09 4.89 -8.56
N LEU A 52 3.74 3.70 -8.09
CA LEU A 52 4.71 2.69 -7.67
C LEU A 52 5.39 2.01 -8.87
N GLY A 53 4.71 1.92 -10.01
CA GLY A 53 5.22 1.21 -11.18
C GLY A 53 5.33 -0.30 -10.98
N VAL A 54 4.48 -0.87 -10.10
CA VAL A 54 4.47 -2.31 -9.84
C VAL A 54 3.83 -3.04 -11.02
N LEU A 55 4.52 -4.04 -11.56
CA LEU A 55 4.01 -4.85 -12.66
C LEU A 55 3.00 -5.89 -12.19
N GLU A 56 3.31 -6.59 -11.09
CA GLU A 56 2.49 -7.67 -10.53
C GLU A 56 1.56 -7.13 -9.43
N ALA A 57 0.74 -6.12 -9.77
CA ALA A 57 -0.07 -5.38 -8.81
C ALA A 57 -1.14 -6.25 -8.09
N GLU A 58 -1.55 -7.37 -8.69
CA GLU A 58 -2.60 -8.26 -8.16
C GLU A 58 -2.31 -8.84 -6.78
N TYR A 59 -1.04 -8.87 -6.37
CA TYR A 59 -0.63 -9.34 -5.04
C TYR A 59 -0.87 -8.33 -3.92
N PHE A 60 -1.07 -7.06 -4.26
CA PHE A 60 -1.14 -5.97 -3.30
C PHE A 60 -2.50 -5.30 -3.27
N ASP A 61 -2.84 -4.77 -2.10
CA ASP A 61 -4.05 -3.98 -1.90
C ASP A 61 -3.88 -3.06 -0.70
N LEU A 62 -4.93 -2.31 -0.37
CA LEU A 62 -4.98 -1.35 0.71
C LEU A 62 -5.90 -1.84 1.82
N GLU A 63 -5.45 -1.74 3.06
CA GLU A 63 -6.27 -1.95 4.25
C GLU A 63 -6.56 -0.62 4.93
N PHE A 64 -7.68 -0.55 5.63
CA PHE A 64 -8.05 0.61 6.44
C PHE A 64 -9.00 0.22 7.57
N PHE A 65 -9.11 1.08 8.57
CA PHE A 65 -10.14 0.94 9.60
C PHE A 65 -11.42 1.61 9.13
N ASN A 66 -12.49 0.82 9.02
CA ASN A 66 -13.80 1.33 8.64
C ASN A 66 -14.42 2.21 9.75
N LYS A 67 -15.63 2.71 9.51
CA LYS A 67 -16.39 3.54 10.47
C LYS A 67 -16.62 2.88 11.84
N ASP A 68 -16.66 1.55 11.87
CA ASP A 68 -16.89 0.74 13.06
C ASP A 68 -15.57 0.34 13.75
N GLY A 69 -14.42 0.81 13.24
CA GLY A 69 -13.09 0.50 13.77
C GLY A 69 -12.59 -0.90 13.42
N ILE A 70 -13.20 -1.55 12.43
CA ILE A 70 -12.81 -2.89 11.97
C ILE A 70 -11.83 -2.73 10.80
N LEU A 71 -10.72 -3.48 10.83
CA LEU A 71 -9.76 -3.55 9.73
C LEU A 71 -10.43 -4.23 8.53
N CYS A 72 -10.43 -3.55 7.38
CA CYS A 72 -11.06 -4.00 6.15
C CYS A 72 -10.11 -3.76 4.97
N TRP A 73 -10.18 -4.63 3.97
CA TRP A 73 -9.62 -4.36 2.65
C TRP A 73 -10.43 -3.27 1.94
N LEU A 74 -9.75 -2.52 1.08
CA LEU A 74 -10.35 -1.51 0.22
C LEU A 74 -11.44 -2.15 -0.66
N ASP A 75 -12.61 -1.53 -0.67
CA ASP A 75 -13.65 -1.86 -1.63
C ASP A 75 -13.46 -0.99 -2.87
N HIS A 76 -13.02 -1.60 -3.96
CA HIS A 76 -12.68 -0.91 -5.21
C HIS A 76 -13.91 -0.27 -5.88
N ILE A 77 -15.10 -0.82 -5.65
CA ILE A 77 -16.34 -0.37 -6.29
C ILE A 77 -16.95 0.80 -5.51
N LYS A 78 -16.83 0.79 -4.18
CA LYS A 78 -17.42 1.83 -3.33
C LYS A 78 -16.62 3.13 -3.39
N LEU A 79 -17.35 4.24 -3.21
CA LEU A 79 -16.72 5.54 -2.96
C LEU A 79 -15.92 5.50 -1.66
N LEU A 80 -14.74 6.12 -1.66
CA LEU A 80 -13.89 6.22 -0.47
C LEU A 80 -14.66 6.81 0.72
N CYS A 81 -15.41 7.89 0.47
CA CYS A 81 -16.23 8.56 1.48
C CYS A 81 -17.41 7.73 2.03
N LYS A 82 -17.80 6.64 1.34
CA LYS A 82 -18.89 5.75 1.77
C LYS A 82 -18.39 4.55 2.59
N GLN A 83 -17.13 4.18 2.45
CA GLN A 83 -16.52 3.06 3.17
C GLN A 83 -15.70 3.52 4.39
N HIS A 84 -15.10 4.71 4.31
CA HIS A 84 -14.32 5.31 5.38
C HIS A 84 -15.16 6.27 6.26
N ASN A 85 -14.71 6.55 7.47
CA ASN A 85 -15.30 7.56 8.35
C ASN A 85 -14.89 8.98 7.90
N ALA A 86 -15.83 9.77 7.38
CA ALA A 86 -15.56 11.12 6.89
C ALA A 86 -15.00 12.11 7.94
N ASN A 87 -15.18 11.81 9.24
CA ASN A 87 -14.67 12.65 10.34
C ASN A 87 -13.23 12.29 10.75
N LYS A 88 -12.68 11.21 10.19
CA LYS A 88 -11.29 10.80 10.39
C LYS A 88 -10.48 11.13 9.14
N GLU A 89 -9.19 11.27 9.34
CA GLU A 89 -8.26 11.29 8.22
C GLU A 89 -8.33 9.98 7.44
N PHE A 90 -8.34 10.08 6.10
CA PHE A 90 -8.32 8.94 5.20
C PHE A 90 -6.92 8.32 5.21
N LEU A 91 -6.71 7.39 6.14
CA LEU A 91 -5.48 6.63 6.27
C LEU A 91 -5.69 5.18 5.80
N PHE A 92 -4.89 4.79 4.83
CA PHE A 92 -4.82 3.42 4.31
C PHE A 92 -3.42 2.87 4.50
N THR A 93 -3.29 1.54 4.54
CA THR A 93 -2.02 0.84 4.63
C THR A 93 -1.86 -0.04 3.41
N PHE A 94 -0.77 0.12 2.68
CA PHE A 94 -0.42 -0.73 1.56
C PHE A 94 0.14 -2.06 2.07
N CYS A 95 -0.48 -3.16 1.66
CA CYS A 95 -0.21 -4.50 2.16
C CYS A 95 -0.16 -5.52 1.01
N VAL A 96 0.53 -6.64 1.23
CA VAL A 96 0.37 -7.86 0.43
C VAL A 96 -0.95 -8.52 0.84
N LYS A 97 -1.86 -8.71 -0.13
CA LYS A 97 -3.16 -9.36 0.07
C LYS A 97 -3.12 -10.83 -0.23
N PHE A 98 -2.41 -11.20 -1.29
CA PHE A 98 -2.25 -12.59 -1.72
C PHE A 98 -0.76 -12.90 -1.78
N TYR A 99 -0.34 -13.86 -0.96
CA TYR A 99 1.03 -14.35 -1.01
C TYR A 99 1.19 -15.33 -2.17
N ALA A 100 2.19 -15.12 -3.00
CA ALA A 100 2.58 -16.11 -3.99
C ALA A 100 2.96 -17.42 -3.28
N PRO A 101 2.50 -18.60 -3.75
CA PRO A 101 2.80 -19.87 -3.10
C PRO A 101 4.29 -20.20 -3.13
N HIS A 102 5.02 -19.66 -4.11
CA HIS A 102 6.47 -19.77 -4.22
C HIS A 102 7.08 -18.42 -4.65
N PRO A 103 8.22 -18.00 -4.06
CA PRO A 103 8.90 -16.74 -4.42
C PRO A 103 9.30 -16.64 -5.90
N ASN A 104 9.50 -17.79 -6.55
CA ASN A 104 9.98 -17.92 -7.93
C ASN A 104 8.90 -17.56 -8.95
N LEU A 105 7.65 -17.44 -8.50
CA LEU A 105 6.53 -17.01 -9.32
C LEU A 105 6.48 -15.48 -9.47
N LEU A 106 7.16 -14.75 -8.57
CA LEU A 106 7.31 -13.31 -8.71
C LEU A 106 8.40 -13.06 -9.75
N GLU A 107 8.02 -12.54 -10.91
CA GLU A 107 8.95 -12.27 -12.01
C GLU A 107 9.68 -10.93 -11.82
N ASP A 108 9.00 -9.94 -11.23
CA ASP A 108 9.49 -8.58 -11.08
C ASP A 108 10.33 -8.37 -9.81
N GLU A 109 11.47 -7.69 -9.97
CA GLU A 109 12.41 -7.46 -8.86
C GLU A 109 11.82 -6.52 -7.80
N TYR A 110 11.07 -5.51 -8.23
CA TYR A 110 10.45 -4.55 -7.31
C TYR A 110 9.32 -5.21 -6.49
N THR A 111 8.53 -6.06 -7.14
CA THR A 111 7.51 -6.90 -6.48
C THR A 111 8.14 -7.79 -5.40
N ARG A 112 9.24 -8.48 -5.69
CA ARG A 112 9.98 -9.28 -4.68
C ARG A 112 10.48 -8.44 -3.51
N TYR A 113 10.97 -7.23 -3.79
CA TYR A 113 11.39 -6.30 -2.74
C TYR A 113 10.22 -5.89 -1.84
N LEU A 114 9.06 -5.55 -2.39
CA LEU A 114 7.87 -5.22 -1.61
C LEU A 114 7.42 -6.40 -0.73
N PHE A 115 7.44 -7.63 -1.26
CA PHE A 115 7.17 -8.83 -0.46
C PHE A 115 8.13 -8.98 0.73
N ALA A 116 9.42 -8.75 0.51
CA ALA A 116 10.41 -8.81 1.59
C ALA A 116 10.14 -7.76 2.68
N LEU A 117 9.69 -6.56 2.31
CA LEU A 117 9.28 -5.53 3.28
C LEU A 117 8.05 -5.96 4.07
N GLN A 118 7.05 -6.58 3.45
CA GLN A 118 5.89 -7.10 4.15
C GLN A 118 6.28 -8.19 5.15
N ILE A 119 7.11 -9.17 4.75
CA ILE A 119 7.58 -10.24 5.64
C ILE A 119 8.33 -9.65 6.84
N LYS A 120 9.20 -8.65 6.60
CA LYS A 120 9.89 -7.93 7.67
C LYS A 120 8.91 -7.27 8.64
N LYS A 121 7.87 -6.60 8.12
CA LYS A 121 6.82 -5.95 8.92
C LYS A 121 6.06 -6.97 9.76
N ASP A 122 5.65 -8.09 9.16
CA ASP A 122 4.87 -9.14 9.82
C ASP A 122 5.67 -9.92 10.87
N LEU A 123 6.98 -10.11 10.65
CA LEU A 123 7.90 -10.64 11.66
C LEU A 123 8.02 -9.70 12.85
N TYR A 124 8.15 -8.39 12.61
CA TYR A 124 8.29 -7.39 13.66
C TYR A 124 6.99 -7.24 14.48
N SER A 125 5.83 -7.29 13.83
CA SER A 125 4.52 -7.21 14.51
C SER A 125 4.09 -8.52 15.17
N GLY A 126 4.79 -9.63 14.90
CA GLY A 126 4.38 -10.97 15.33
C GLY A 126 3.12 -11.49 14.63
N SER A 127 2.73 -10.88 13.50
CA SER A 127 1.56 -11.27 12.71
C SER A 127 1.84 -12.48 11.82
N LEU A 128 3.12 -12.77 11.54
CA LEU A 128 3.52 -13.94 10.76
C LEU A 128 3.46 -15.23 11.60
N GLN A 129 2.46 -16.08 11.35
CA GLN A 129 2.38 -17.40 11.99
C GLN A 129 3.41 -18.36 11.37
N CYS A 130 4.55 -18.51 12.02
CA CYS A 130 5.59 -19.45 11.63
C CYS A 130 6.35 -20.02 12.85
N SER A 131 7.12 -21.09 12.66
CA SER A 131 7.97 -21.63 13.72
C SER A 131 9.10 -20.66 14.06
N GLU A 132 9.63 -20.69 15.30
CA GLU A 132 10.76 -19.85 15.71
C GLU A 132 11.98 -20.03 14.80
N ASN A 133 12.25 -21.26 14.35
CA ASN A 133 13.34 -21.55 13.42
C ASN A 133 13.12 -20.84 12.07
N THR A 134 11.89 -20.83 11.56
CA THR A 134 11.52 -20.14 10.32
C THR A 134 11.63 -18.62 10.48
N ALA A 135 11.14 -18.08 11.60
CA ALA A 135 11.24 -16.65 11.90
C ALA A 135 12.69 -16.19 12.00
N ALA A 136 13.52 -16.93 12.75
CA ALA A 136 14.94 -16.64 12.91
C ALA A 136 15.70 -16.71 11.59
N LEU A 137 15.36 -17.69 10.75
CA LEU A 137 15.93 -17.86 9.42
C LEU A 137 15.56 -16.67 8.50
N LEU A 138 14.28 -16.30 8.42
CA LEU A 138 13.83 -15.13 7.66
C LEU A 138 14.45 -13.82 8.17
N ALA A 139 14.58 -13.65 9.48
CA ALA A 139 15.21 -12.48 10.09
C ALA A 139 16.70 -12.39 9.76
N ALA A 140 17.43 -13.51 9.85
CA ALA A 140 18.84 -13.58 9.46
C ALA A 140 19.04 -13.20 7.98
N PHE A 141 18.13 -13.65 7.12
CA PHE A 141 18.14 -13.31 5.70
C PHE A 141 17.87 -11.83 5.45
N ILE A 142 16.86 -11.24 6.07
CA ILE A 142 16.59 -9.80 5.97
C ILE A 142 17.79 -8.97 6.45
N ALA A 143 18.42 -9.37 7.56
CA ALA A 143 19.60 -8.71 8.11
C ALA A 143 20.81 -8.79 7.15
N GLN A 144 21.01 -9.96 6.53
CA GLN A 144 22.10 -10.17 5.57
C GLN A 144 21.89 -9.30 4.31
N GLY A 145 20.67 -9.23 3.78
CA GLY A 145 20.33 -8.35 2.65
C GLY A 145 20.59 -6.87 2.93
N HIS A 146 20.28 -6.40 4.15
CA HIS A 146 20.51 -5.00 4.55
C HIS A 146 22.00 -4.64 4.63
N HIS A 147 22.85 -5.57 5.11
CA HIS A 147 24.30 -5.36 5.20
C HIS A 147 24.99 -5.28 3.82
N LEU A 148 24.41 -5.89 2.80
CA LEU A 148 24.97 -5.93 1.44
C LEU A 148 24.60 -4.72 0.59
N ILE A 149 23.62 -3.91 1.00
CA ILE A 149 23.23 -2.67 0.32
C ILE A 149 24.25 -1.54 0.60
N GLY A 150 25.03 -1.65 1.68
CA GLY A 150 26.05 -0.65 2.07
C GLY A 150 27.42 -0.81 1.40
N SER A 151 27.68 -1.91 0.70
CA SER A 151 28.90 -2.11 -0.09
C SER A 151 28.54 -2.12 -1.57
N ALA A 152 29.25 -1.32 -2.37
CA ALA A 152 29.04 -1.20 -3.80
C ALA A 152 29.39 -2.50 -4.54
N LEU A 153 28.54 -3.52 -4.41
CA LEU A 153 28.55 -4.74 -5.21
C LEU A 153 27.25 -4.81 -6.01
N PRO A 154 27.33 -4.88 -7.35
CA PRO A 154 26.21 -4.64 -8.24
C PRO A 154 25.27 -5.83 -8.21
N ARG A 155 23.96 -5.60 -8.02
CA ARG A 155 22.83 -6.29 -8.70
C ARG A 155 22.91 -7.80 -8.95
N LEU A 156 23.74 -8.57 -8.24
CA LEU A 156 23.98 -10.01 -8.43
C LEU A 156 23.88 -10.75 -7.10
N PHE A 157 23.93 -10.05 -5.97
CA PHE A 157 23.85 -10.68 -4.65
C PHE A 157 22.40 -10.93 -4.21
N ILE A 158 21.46 -10.04 -4.54
CA ILE A 158 20.01 -10.33 -4.44
C ILE A 158 19.66 -11.54 -5.32
N TYR A 159 20.32 -11.69 -6.48
CA TYR A 159 20.14 -12.80 -7.40
C TYR A 159 20.67 -14.12 -6.83
N TRP A 160 21.84 -14.14 -6.18
CA TRP A 160 22.34 -15.33 -5.49
C TRP A 160 21.52 -15.70 -4.24
N PHE A 161 20.96 -14.68 -3.56
CA PHE A 161 20.15 -14.83 -2.34
C PHE A 161 18.75 -15.42 -2.61
N LEU A 162 18.10 -15.02 -3.71
CA LEU A 162 16.88 -15.70 -4.18
C LEU A 162 17.18 -17.07 -4.81
N PHE A 163 18.32 -17.23 -5.51
CA PHE A 163 18.71 -18.51 -6.11
C PHE A 163 19.07 -19.59 -5.07
N THR A 164 19.59 -19.20 -3.90
CA THR A 164 19.86 -20.14 -2.79
C THR A 164 18.63 -20.46 -1.95
N MET A 165 17.63 -19.56 -1.88
CA MET A 165 16.27 -19.88 -1.41
C MET A 165 15.57 -20.95 -2.26
N LEU A 166 16.03 -21.17 -3.49
CA LEU A 166 15.41 -22.01 -4.52
C LEU A 166 15.89 -23.47 -4.56
N THR A 167 16.95 -23.82 -3.81
CA THR A 167 17.56 -25.17 -3.88
C THR A 167 17.36 -26.03 -2.62
N PHE A 168 16.80 -25.47 -1.54
CA PHE A 168 16.68 -26.18 -0.25
C PHE A 168 15.29 -26.09 0.39
N LEU A 169 14.24 -25.91 -0.42
CA LEU A 169 12.85 -26.15 -0.02
C LEU A 169 12.16 -27.05 -1.04
#